data_AF-A0A949Z431-F1
#
_entry.id   AF-A0A949Z431-F1
#
_cell.length_a   1.000
_cell.length_b   1.000
_cell.length_c   1.000
_cell.angle_alpha   90.00
_cell.angle_beta   90.00
_cell.angle_gamma   90.00
#
_symmetry.space_group_name_H-M   'P 1'
#
loop_
_entity.id
_entity.type
_entity.pdbx_description
1 polymer ?
#
loop_
_entity_poly.entity_id
_entity_poly.type
_entity_poly.pdbx_seq_one_letter_code
_entity_poly.pdbx_strand_id
1 'polypeptide(L)'
;MTLSPHGDDRHYTNGLKLAYTTGSLTENSLWNAPVRWLGESTFLFDPPSRETDDRLEWTIVGQSFFTPENHRASNPSLNDRPYAGWLYTGLDFVQDSNARQLTSLEFLGGVVGSWALGRQVQNNVHALLGEQLARGWNHQLSNEFGFTASWERKWRFNHELGNGYSWEIIPDAGGTAGNVLTYAEAGFLVRWGRGLKADWGPEMVRPGYSGTSYFSGDRAGVKFGWDFFLGSQGRAVAHNIFLDGNTLQNSRSVAKEPVVADVIFGA
;
A
#
# COMPACT_ATOMS: atom_id res chain seq x y z
N MET A 1 -5.63 8.92 3.12
CA MET A 1 -6.86 9.70 3.35
C MET A 1 -6.94 10.71 2.22
N THR A 2 -7.77 10.47 1.21
CA THR A 2 -7.98 11.44 0.13
C THR A 2 -9.13 12.32 0.57
N LEU A 3 -8.85 13.56 0.97
CA LEU A 3 -9.86 14.59 1.19
C LEU A 3 -9.79 15.54 0.00
N SER A 4 -10.80 15.53 -0.87
CA SER A 4 -10.94 16.54 -1.91
C SER A 4 -11.56 17.82 -1.30
N PRO A 5 -11.02 19.02 -1.57
CA PRO A 5 -11.53 20.29 -1.02
C PRO A 5 -12.86 20.75 -1.68
N HIS A 6 -13.43 19.94 -2.58
CA HIS A 6 -14.75 20.15 -3.15
C HIS A 6 -15.60 18.94 -2.78
N GLY A 7 -16.71 19.17 -2.06
CA GLY A 7 -17.59 18.16 -1.45
C GLY A 7 -18.34 17.21 -2.40
N ASP A 8 -17.74 16.86 -3.53
CA ASP A 8 -18.08 15.73 -4.38
C ASP A 8 -17.01 14.63 -4.16
N ASP A 9 -17.06 13.94 -3.02
CA ASP A 9 -16.27 12.73 -2.78
C ASP A 9 -16.81 11.60 -3.66
N ARG A 10 -16.32 11.52 -4.89
CA ARG A 10 -16.60 10.40 -5.79
C ARG A 10 -15.74 9.22 -5.35
N HIS A 11 -16.35 8.36 -4.53
CA HIS A 11 -15.81 7.15 -3.90
C HIS A 11 -15.04 7.37 -2.60
N TYR A 12 -15.73 7.17 -1.48
CA TYR A 12 -15.10 7.13 -0.17
C TYR A 12 -14.38 5.79 0.04
N THR A 13 -13.06 5.86 0.13
CA THR A 13 -12.18 4.78 0.57
C THR A 13 -11.45 5.23 1.83
N ASN A 14 -11.63 4.49 2.92
CA ASN A 14 -10.89 4.70 4.16
C ASN A 14 -10.16 3.41 4.51
N GLY A 15 -8.94 3.55 5.03
CA GLY A 15 -8.17 2.44 5.53
C GLY A 15 -7.32 2.82 6.74
N LEU A 16 -7.19 1.89 7.67
CA LEU A 16 -6.34 1.96 8.85
C LEU A 16 -5.37 0.78 8.80
N LYS A 17 -4.07 1.04 8.99
CA LYS A 17 -3.04 0.00 9.14
C LYS A 17 -2.29 0.24 10.44
N LEU A 18 -2.15 -0.81 11.25
CA LEU A 18 -1.22 -0.88 12.36
C LEU A 18 -0.15 -1.92 12.02
N ALA A 19 1.10 -1.48 11.96
CA ALA A 19 2.23 -2.32 11.61
C ALA A 19 3.40 -2.11 12.57
N TYR A 20 4.29 -3.10 12.62
CA TYR A 20 5.53 -3.06 13.37
C TYR A 20 6.69 -3.50 12.48
N THR A 21 7.73 -2.67 12.38
CA THR A 21 8.91 -2.94 11.55
C THR A 21 10.11 -3.22 12.43
N THR A 22 10.82 -4.30 12.15
CA THR A 22 12.03 -4.66 12.90
C THR A 22 13.18 -3.70 12.62
N GLY A 23 14.17 -3.70 13.51
CA GLY A 23 15.52 -3.27 13.13
C GLY A 23 16.14 -4.19 12.08
N SER A 24 17.35 -3.88 11.65
CA SER A 24 18.12 -4.71 10.72
C SER A 24 18.24 -6.14 11.22
N LEU A 25 17.79 -7.09 10.40
CA LEU A 25 17.87 -8.51 10.67
C LEU A 25 19.32 -8.96 10.53
N THR A 26 19.88 -9.57 11.57
CA THR A 26 21.23 -10.14 11.51
C THR A 26 21.21 -11.51 10.82
N GLU A 27 22.34 -11.94 10.26
CA GLU A 27 22.49 -13.23 9.57
C GLU A 27 22.00 -14.43 10.40
N ASN A 28 22.11 -14.36 11.73
CA ASN A 28 21.77 -15.43 12.67
C ASN A 28 20.30 -15.40 13.16
N SER A 29 19.48 -14.45 12.72
CA SER A 29 18.07 -14.39 13.12
C SER A 29 17.26 -15.52 12.46
N LEU A 30 16.38 -16.17 13.24
CA LEU A 30 15.43 -17.15 12.71
C LEU A 30 14.46 -16.50 11.70
N TRP A 31 14.17 -15.21 11.87
CA TRP A 31 13.34 -14.40 10.96
C TRP A 31 14.03 -14.09 9.63
N ASN A 32 15.34 -14.35 9.53
CA ASN A 32 16.10 -14.18 8.29
C ASN A 32 16.04 -15.43 7.40
N ALA A 33 15.49 -16.56 7.87
CA ALA A 33 15.40 -17.78 7.06
C ALA A 33 14.56 -17.62 5.78
N PRO A 34 13.38 -16.97 5.80
CA PRO A 34 12.62 -16.69 4.57
C PRO A 34 13.37 -15.75 3.62
N VAL A 35 14.00 -14.69 4.15
CA VAL A 35 14.78 -13.73 3.35
C VAL A 35 15.99 -14.40 2.70
N ARG A 36 16.73 -15.26 3.43
CA ARG A 36 17.84 -16.04 2.86
C ARG A 36 17.39 -16.96 1.74
N TRP A 37 16.29 -17.68 1.93
CA TRP A 37 15.73 -18.56 0.90
C TRP A 37 15.30 -17.76 -0.34
N LEU A 38 14.67 -16.60 -0.14
CA LEU A 38 14.29 -15.70 -1.24
C LEU A 38 15.51 -15.08 -1.94
N GLY A 39 16.59 -14.80 -1.20
CA GLY A 39 17.86 -14.26 -1.70
C GLY A 39 18.70 -15.25 -2.51
N GLU A 40 18.35 -16.55 -2.53
CA GLU A 40 18.89 -17.49 -3.53
C GLU A 40 18.42 -17.15 -4.95
N SER A 41 17.29 -16.44 -5.08
CA SER A 41 16.80 -15.89 -6.33
C SER A 41 17.18 -14.41 -6.42
N THR A 42 18.26 -14.10 -7.15
CA THR A 42 18.70 -12.72 -7.44
C THR A 42 17.65 -11.87 -8.14
N PHE A 43 16.64 -12.52 -8.74
CA PHE A 43 15.47 -11.85 -9.29
C PHE A 43 14.58 -11.27 -8.18
N LEU A 44 14.38 -12.01 -7.08
CA LEU A 44 13.55 -11.56 -5.97
C LEU A 44 14.33 -10.64 -5.04
N PHE A 45 15.47 -11.09 -4.52
CA PHE A 45 16.30 -10.35 -3.57
C PHE A 45 17.78 -10.47 -3.91
N ASP A 46 18.57 -9.47 -3.55
CA ASP A 46 20.03 -9.60 -3.61
C ASP A 46 20.50 -10.55 -2.49
N PRO A 47 21.62 -11.27 -2.69
CA PRO A 47 22.20 -12.09 -1.64
C PRO A 47 22.49 -11.25 -0.39
N PRO A 48 22.10 -11.72 0.81
CA PRO A 48 22.39 -11.01 2.05
C PRO A 48 23.89 -10.72 2.19
N SER A 49 24.23 -9.48 2.54
CA SER A 49 25.61 -9.04 2.71
C SER A 49 25.71 -7.92 3.74
N ARG A 50 26.93 -7.44 4.02
CA ARG A 50 27.11 -6.24 4.87
C ARG A 50 26.55 -4.96 4.25
N GLU A 51 26.23 -4.98 2.96
CA GLU A 51 25.65 -3.83 2.25
C GLU A 51 24.12 -3.87 2.21
N THR A 52 23.49 -4.97 2.67
CA THR A 52 22.03 -5.09 2.74
C THR A 52 21.53 -4.75 4.15
N ASP A 53 20.44 -3.99 4.22
CA ASP A 53 19.63 -3.80 5.43
C ASP A 53 18.30 -4.55 5.25
N ASP A 54 18.25 -5.79 5.74
CA ASP A 54 17.07 -6.65 5.66
C ASP A 54 16.16 -6.39 6.86
N ARG A 55 14.86 -6.24 6.63
CA ARG A 55 13.85 -5.94 7.65
C ARG A 55 12.58 -6.74 7.42
N LEU A 56 11.85 -6.96 8.50
CA LEU A 56 10.52 -7.53 8.47
C LEU A 56 9.53 -6.48 8.99
N GLU A 57 8.53 -6.17 8.19
CA GLU A 57 7.34 -5.47 8.65
C GLU A 57 6.21 -6.48 8.89
N TRP A 58 5.62 -6.43 10.08
CA TRP A 58 4.42 -7.18 10.41
C TRP A 58 3.23 -6.22 10.44
N THR A 59 2.32 -6.36 9.48
CA THR A 59 0.99 -5.75 9.56
C THR A 59 0.17 -6.53 10.59
N ILE A 60 0.09 -5.99 11.80
CA ILE A 60 -0.67 -6.59 12.91
C ILE A 60 -2.15 -6.63 12.53
N VAL A 61 -2.67 -5.51 12.02
CA VAL A 61 -4.01 -5.42 11.47
C VAL A 61 -4.09 -4.28 10.47
N GLY A 62 -4.72 -4.55 9.33
CA GLY A 62 -5.11 -3.57 8.34
C GLY A 62 -6.59 -3.72 8.02
N GLN A 63 -7.30 -2.62 7.85
CA GLN A 63 -8.69 -2.62 7.40
C GLN A 63 -8.85 -1.55 6.34
N SER A 64 -9.47 -1.90 5.22
CA SER A 64 -9.90 -0.96 4.18
C SER A 64 -11.37 -1.18 3.88
N PHE A 65 -12.09 -0.11 3.54
CA PHE A 65 -13.46 -0.23 3.05
C PHE A 65 -13.73 0.71 1.89
N PHE A 66 -14.54 0.19 0.97
CA PHE A 66 -14.90 0.80 -0.29
C PHE A 66 -16.41 1.00 -0.31
N THR A 67 -16.83 2.18 -0.75
CA THR A 67 -18.25 2.54 -0.75
C THR A 67 -18.63 3.25 -2.06
N PRO A 68 -19.86 3.03 -2.57
CA PRO A 68 -20.43 3.76 -3.70
C PRO A 68 -20.59 5.25 -3.36
N GLU A 69 -20.64 6.11 -4.36
CA GLU A 69 -20.78 7.56 -4.23
C GLU A 69 -22.02 7.97 -3.41
N ASN A 70 -23.17 7.31 -3.65
CA ASN A 70 -24.38 7.59 -2.89
C ASN A 70 -24.51 6.72 -1.64
N HIS A 71 -23.99 7.23 -0.52
CA HIS A 71 -24.06 6.53 0.78
C HIS A 71 -25.45 6.47 1.42
N ARG A 72 -26.40 7.29 0.95
CA ARG A 72 -27.77 7.40 1.48
C ARG A 72 -28.68 6.30 0.93
N ALA A 73 -28.35 5.74 -0.23
CA ALA A 73 -29.11 4.67 -0.84
C ALA A 73 -29.00 3.39 0.00
N SER A 74 -30.14 2.84 0.42
CA SER A 74 -30.19 1.54 1.10
C SER A 74 -29.83 0.39 0.16
N ASN A 75 -30.17 0.53 -1.13
CA ASN A 75 -29.79 -0.34 -2.23
C ASN A 75 -29.02 0.50 -3.28
N PRO A 76 -27.68 0.50 -3.24
CA PRO A 76 -26.86 1.27 -4.18
C PRO A 76 -27.04 0.84 -5.63
N SER A 77 -26.68 1.73 -6.57
CA SER A 77 -26.66 1.44 -8.00
C SER A 77 -25.78 0.22 -8.31
N LEU A 78 -26.14 -0.55 -9.34
CA LEU A 78 -25.28 -1.61 -9.89
C LEU A 78 -24.20 -1.06 -10.83
N ASN A 79 -24.32 0.20 -11.27
CA ASN A 79 -23.32 0.87 -12.11
C ASN A 79 -22.26 1.61 -11.29
N ASP A 80 -22.25 1.43 -9.98
CA ASP A 80 -21.29 2.01 -9.04
C ASP A 80 -20.65 0.89 -8.23
N ARG A 81 -19.50 1.17 -7.59
CA ARG A 81 -18.77 0.16 -6.83
C ARG A 81 -19.62 -0.41 -5.69
N PRO A 82 -19.58 -1.73 -5.47
CA PRO A 82 -20.20 -2.34 -4.29
C PRO A 82 -19.62 -1.79 -2.99
N TYR A 83 -20.42 -1.83 -1.92
CA TYR A 83 -19.84 -1.77 -0.59
C TYR A 83 -18.93 -2.98 -0.39
N ALA A 84 -17.76 -2.78 0.20
CA ALA A 84 -16.88 -3.87 0.57
C ALA A 84 -15.98 -3.47 1.75
N GLY A 85 -15.67 -4.42 2.62
CA GLY A 85 -14.59 -4.30 3.58
C GLY A 85 -13.51 -5.34 3.28
N TRP A 86 -12.27 -5.03 3.65
CA TRP A 86 -11.09 -5.90 3.59
C TRP A 86 -10.35 -5.78 4.91
N LEU A 87 -10.35 -6.84 5.72
CA LEU A 87 -9.64 -6.90 7.00
C LEU A 87 -8.54 -7.94 6.89
N TYR A 88 -7.30 -7.55 7.16
CA TYR A 88 -6.13 -8.34 6.85
C TYR A 88 -5.01 -8.19 7.87
N THR A 89 -4.10 -9.16 7.85
CA THR A 89 -2.80 -9.15 8.50
C THR A 89 -1.77 -9.66 7.49
N GLY A 90 -0.49 -9.44 7.73
CA GLY A 90 0.51 -9.88 6.77
C GLY A 90 1.94 -9.55 7.16
N LEU A 91 2.86 -10.04 6.36
CA LEU A 91 4.30 -9.85 6.52
C LEU A 91 4.86 -9.24 5.24
N ASP A 92 5.73 -8.24 5.37
CA ASP A 92 6.52 -7.66 4.28
C ASP A 92 8.01 -7.81 4.58
N PHE A 93 8.70 -8.47 3.65
CA PHE A 93 10.15 -8.65 3.69
C PHE A 93 10.78 -7.53 2.86
N VAL A 94 11.52 -6.65 3.54
CA VAL A 94 12.12 -5.47 2.93
C VAL A 94 13.63 -5.62 2.92
N GLN A 95 14.28 -5.37 1.79
CA GLN A 95 15.73 -5.32 1.67
C GLN A 95 16.14 -4.00 1.02
N ASP A 96 16.95 -3.23 1.74
CA ASP A 96 17.61 -2.05 1.21
C ASP A 96 19.09 -2.38 0.91
N SER A 97 19.42 -2.50 -0.37
CA SER A 97 20.76 -2.77 -0.87
C SER A 97 21.49 -1.45 -1.12
N ASN A 98 22.41 -1.11 -0.21
CA ASN A 98 23.35 0.00 -0.33
C ASN A 98 22.67 1.36 -0.61
N ALA A 99 21.44 1.57 -0.11
CA ALA A 99 20.66 2.80 -0.33
C ALA A 99 20.43 3.14 -1.81
N ARG A 100 20.57 2.15 -2.71
CA ARG A 100 20.45 2.27 -4.17
C ARG A 100 19.33 1.43 -4.74
N GLN A 101 18.97 0.34 -4.08
CA GLN A 101 17.85 -0.51 -4.45
C GLN A 101 17.04 -0.86 -3.20
N LEU A 102 15.72 -0.80 -3.32
CA LEU A 102 14.80 -1.32 -2.32
C LEU A 102 13.98 -2.43 -2.96
N THR A 103 13.90 -3.58 -2.32
CA THR A 103 13.01 -4.68 -2.71
C THR A 103 12.06 -4.97 -1.56
N SER A 104 10.77 -5.12 -1.86
CA SER A 104 9.73 -5.56 -0.94
C SER A 104 9.04 -6.82 -1.48
N LEU A 105 8.71 -7.75 -0.57
CA LEU A 105 7.85 -8.89 -0.84
C LEU A 105 6.83 -9.02 0.29
N GLU A 106 5.60 -8.62 0.01
CA GLU A 106 4.49 -8.57 0.96
C GLU A 106 3.50 -9.71 0.73
N PHE A 107 3.11 -10.37 1.81
CA PHE A 107 2.03 -11.34 1.85
C PHE A 107 0.94 -10.85 2.79
N LEU A 108 -0.25 -10.56 2.26
CA LEU A 108 -1.43 -10.24 3.06
C LEU A 108 -2.44 -11.38 2.98
N GLY A 109 -3.10 -11.65 4.10
CA GLY A 109 -4.18 -12.62 4.22
C GLY A 109 -5.28 -12.09 5.13
N GLY A 110 -6.53 -12.42 4.81
CA GLY A 110 -7.65 -11.81 5.51
C GLY A 110 -9.03 -12.22 5.02
N VAL A 111 -10.01 -11.37 5.28
CA VAL A 111 -11.41 -11.57 4.92
C VAL A 111 -11.98 -10.34 4.22
N VAL A 112 -12.71 -10.58 3.13
CA VAL A 112 -13.54 -9.59 2.42
C VAL A 112 -14.99 -9.70 2.90
N GLY A 113 -15.75 -8.61 2.82
CA GLY A 113 -17.20 -8.58 3.05
C GLY A 113 -17.59 -8.24 4.50
N SER A 114 -18.74 -8.73 4.94
CA SER A 114 -19.27 -8.42 6.29
C SER A 114 -18.34 -8.83 7.44
N TRP A 115 -17.53 -9.89 7.26
CA TRP A 115 -16.52 -10.31 8.25
C TRP A 115 -15.43 -9.28 8.45
N ALA A 116 -15.20 -8.39 7.48
CA ALA A 116 -14.24 -7.31 7.59
C ALA A 116 -14.75 -6.13 8.44
N LEU A 117 -15.99 -6.16 8.94
CA LEU A 117 -16.55 -5.18 9.87
C LEU A 117 -16.61 -3.71 9.38
N GLY A 118 -16.61 -3.49 8.06
CA GLY A 118 -16.62 -2.14 7.47
C GLY A 118 -17.84 -1.30 7.89
N ARG A 119 -19.04 -1.93 7.94
CA ARG A 119 -20.28 -1.28 8.41
C ARG A 119 -20.15 -0.73 9.82
N GLN A 120 -19.63 -1.56 10.72
CA GLN A 120 -19.51 -1.26 12.14
C GLN A 120 -18.55 -0.10 12.33
N VAL A 121 -17.38 -0.16 11.72
CA VAL A 121 -16.37 0.91 11.83
C VAL A 121 -16.88 2.22 11.24
N GLN A 122 -17.35 2.22 9.99
CA GLN A 122 -17.83 3.45 9.34
C GLN A 122 -18.99 4.08 10.10
N ASN A 123 -20.03 3.30 10.43
CA ASN A 123 -21.21 3.86 11.08
C ASN A 123 -20.97 4.26 12.54
N ASN A 124 -20.04 3.62 13.25
CA ASN A 124 -19.65 4.07 14.60
C ASN A 124 -18.91 5.41 14.54
N VAL A 125 -17.97 5.58 13.60
CA VAL A 125 -17.28 6.86 13.40
C VAL A 125 -18.26 7.94 12.97
N HIS A 126 -19.16 7.65 12.01
CA HIS A 126 -20.18 8.60 11.59
C HIS A 126 -21.08 9.01 12.77
N ALA A 127 -21.57 8.05 13.56
CA ALA A 127 -22.38 8.34 14.74
C ALA A 127 -21.64 9.22 15.77
N LEU A 128 -20.35 8.95 16.01
CA LEU A 128 -19.53 9.73 16.93
C LEU A 128 -19.34 11.18 16.46
N LEU A 129 -19.17 11.39 15.15
CA LEU A 129 -18.96 12.71 14.55
C LEU A 129 -20.27 13.44 14.21
N GLY A 130 -21.43 12.82 14.46
CA GLY A 130 -22.74 13.39 14.09
C GLY A 130 -23.05 13.33 12.59
N GLU A 131 -22.30 12.52 11.84
CA GLU A 131 -22.46 12.33 10.40
C GLU A 131 -23.56 11.32 10.07
N GLN A 132 -24.07 11.41 8.85
CA GLN A 132 -25.12 10.52 8.40
C GLN A 132 -24.62 9.08 8.18
N LEU A 133 -25.36 8.10 8.70
CA LEU A 133 -25.00 6.68 8.56
C LEU A 133 -25.11 6.18 7.11
N ALA A 134 -24.16 5.34 6.71
CA ALA A 134 -24.20 4.61 5.44
C ALA A 134 -25.24 3.48 5.49
N ARG A 135 -26.20 3.50 4.56
CA ARG A 135 -27.34 2.57 4.55
C ARG A 135 -27.17 1.38 3.61
N GLY A 136 -26.20 1.42 2.70
CA GLY A 136 -26.00 0.41 1.66
C GLY A 136 -25.28 -0.86 2.09
N TRP A 137 -24.72 -0.92 3.31
CA TRP A 137 -23.91 -2.03 3.81
C TRP A 137 -24.58 -3.41 3.81
N ASN A 138 -25.92 -3.49 3.74
CA ASN A 138 -26.62 -4.77 3.59
C ASN A 138 -26.49 -5.37 2.18
N HIS A 139 -26.03 -4.58 1.20
CA HIS A 139 -25.79 -4.99 -0.19
C HIS A 139 -24.29 -5.03 -0.53
N GLN A 140 -23.43 -5.16 0.48
CA GLN A 140 -21.99 -5.29 0.30
C GLN A 140 -21.61 -6.64 -0.34
N LEU A 141 -20.35 -6.77 -0.75
CA LEU A 141 -19.76 -8.04 -1.16
C LEU A 141 -19.92 -9.11 -0.07
N SER A 142 -20.07 -10.36 -0.51
CA SER A 142 -20.19 -11.49 0.39
C SER A 142 -18.84 -11.84 1.02
N ASN A 143 -18.89 -12.65 2.07
CA ASN A 143 -17.69 -13.06 2.79
C ASN A 143 -16.82 -13.97 1.93
N GLU A 144 -15.53 -13.65 1.88
CA GLU A 144 -14.55 -14.45 1.15
C GLU A 144 -13.19 -14.33 1.84
N PHE A 145 -12.44 -15.43 1.95
CA PHE A 145 -11.04 -15.36 2.35
C PHE A 145 -10.23 -14.73 1.23
N GLY A 146 -9.48 -13.69 1.56
CA GLY A 146 -8.63 -13.00 0.61
C GLY A 146 -7.16 -13.24 0.89
N PHE A 147 -6.35 -13.15 -0.16
CA PHE A 147 -4.91 -13.06 -0.05
C PHE A 147 -4.32 -12.23 -1.20
N THR A 148 -3.14 -11.67 -0.95
CA THR A 148 -2.30 -11.03 -1.97
C THR A 148 -0.84 -11.34 -1.69
N ALA A 149 -0.07 -11.56 -2.75
CA ALA A 149 1.39 -11.53 -2.74
C ALA A 149 1.83 -10.38 -3.64
N SER A 150 2.61 -9.44 -3.10
CA SER A 150 3.07 -8.24 -3.81
C SER A 150 4.59 -8.22 -3.82
N TRP A 151 5.19 -8.03 -4.98
CA TRP A 151 6.62 -7.79 -5.13
C TRP A 151 6.84 -6.42 -5.78
N GLU A 152 7.74 -5.63 -5.24
CA GLU A 152 8.11 -4.33 -5.78
C GLU A 152 9.61 -4.10 -5.65
N ARG A 153 10.19 -3.49 -6.68
CA ARG A 153 11.58 -3.03 -6.68
C ARG A 153 11.66 -1.55 -7.04
N LYS A 154 12.44 -0.80 -6.28
CA LYS A 154 12.73 0.62 -6.48
C LYS A 154 14.22 0.83 -6.66
N TRP A 155 14.60 1.80 -7.50
CA TRP A 155 16.00 2.16 -7.74
C TRP A 155 16.21 3.63 -7.43
N ARG A 156 17.21 3.97 -6.61
CA ARG A 156 17.49 5.37 -6.26
C ARG A 156 18.59 5.94 -7.15
N PHE A 157 18.26 7.01 -7.88
CA PHE A 157 19.21 7.87 -8.57
C PHE A 157 19.27 9.22 -7.84
N ASN A 158 20.28 9.38 -7.00
CA ASN A 158 20.44 10.55 -6.14
C ASN A 158 21.60 11.44 -6.64
N HIS A 159 21.38 12.75 -6.62
CA HIS A 159 22.38 13.76 -6.94
C HIS A 159 22.57 14.72 -5.76
N GLU A 160 23.77 14.69 -5.18
CA GLU A 160 24.15 15.52 -4.04
C GLU A 160 24.49 16.95 -4.48
N LEU A 161 23.86 17.93 -3.83
CA LEU A 161 24.11 19.36 -4.01
C LEU A 161 25.02 19.94 -2.90
N GLY A 162 25.32 19.14 -1.88
CA GLY A 162 26.15 19.51 -0.73
C GLY A 162 25.33 19.97 0.49
N ASN A 163 25.96 19.98 1.67
CA ASN A 163 25.33 20.34 2.96
C ASN A 163 24.08 19.50 3.32
N GLY A 164 23.99 18.29 2.78
CA GLY A 164 22.87 17.36 2.93
C GLY A 164 21.72 17.61 1.95
N TYR A 165 21.81 18.61 1.08
CA TYR A 165 20.82 18.84 0.03
C TYR A 165 21.05 17.89 -1.14
N SER A 166 19.97 17.33 -1.68
CA SER A 166 20.00 16.52 -2.88
C SER A 166 18.67 16.63 -3.63
N TRP A 167 18.68 16.17 -4.87
CA TRP A 167 17.46 15.68 -5.53
C TRP A 167 17.65 14.21 -5.88
N GLU A 168 16.56 13.47 -5.93
CA GLU A 168 16.57 12.08 -6.37
C GLU A 168 15.37 11.74 -7.23
N ILE A 169 15.57 10.77 -8.11
CA ILE A 169 14.51 10.08 -8.85
C ILE A 169 14.55 8.62 -8.44
N ILE A 170 13.38 8.10 -8.09
CA ILE A 170 13.17 6.73 -7.65
C ILE A 170 12.15 6.08 -8.59
N PRO A 171 12.55 5.55 -9.76
CA PRO A 171 11.68 4.66 -10.51
C PRO A 171 11.37 3.39 -9.72
N ASP A 172 10.19 2.83 -9.96
CA ASP A 172 9.76 1.55 -9.41
C ASP A 172 9.02 0.69 -10.43
N ALA A 173 9.03 -0.61 -10.17
CA ALA A 173 8.24 -1.60 -10.89
C ALA A 173 7.88 -2.75 -9.96
N GLY A 174 6.70 -3.33 -10.18
CA GLY A 174 6.21 -4.39 -9.33
C GLY A 174 4.96 -5.06 -9.85
N GLY A 175 4.38 -5.90 -9.01
CA GLY A 175 3.09 -6.52 -9.27
C GLY A 175 2.53 -7.21 -8.04
N THR A 176 1.21 -7.33 -8.02
CA THR A 176 0.46 -8.05 -7.01
C THR A 176 -0.30 -9.19 -7.68
N ALA A 177 -0.34 -10.35 -7.03
CA ALA A 177 -1.15 -11.49 -7.43
C ALA A 177 -1.96 -12.02 -6.25
N GLY A 178 -3.24 -12.31 -6.48
CA GLY A 178 -4.15 -12.76 -5.44
C GLY A 178 -5.62 -12.64 -5.84
N ASN A 179 -6.51 -13.25 -5.06
CA ASN A 179 -7.95 -13.17 -5.30
C ASN A 179 -8.57 -11.86 -4.81
N VAL A 180 -7.83 -11.01 -4.09
CA VAL A 180 -8.28 -9.65 -3.74
C VAL A 180 -7.88 -8.67 -4.83
N LEU A 181 -6.62 -8.68 -5.23
CA LEU A 181 -6.04 -7.82 -6.26
C LEU A 181 -5.05 -8.61 -7.11
N THR A 182 -5.07 -8.40 -8.42
CA THR A 182 -4.02 -8.84 -9.35
C THR A 182 -3.74 -7.75 -10.38
N TYR A 183 -2.53 -7.22 -10.38
CA TYR A 183 -2.10 -6.16 -11.30
C TYR A 183 -0.57 -6.12 -11.45
N ALA A 184 -0.09 -5.49 -12.51
CA ALA A 184 1.31 -5.06 -12.66
C ALA A 184 1.39 -3.55 -12.52
N GLU A 185 2.49 -3.03 -11.96
CA GLU A 185 2.68 -1.59 -11.72
C GLU A 185 4.08 -1.11 -12.12
N ALA A 186 4.14 0.15 -12.50
CA ALA A 186 5.39 0.87 -12.71
C ALA A 186 5.18 2.36 -12.50
N GLY A 187 6.18 3.04 -11.96
CA GLY A 187 6.07 4.43 -11.58
C GLY A 187 7.42 5.06 -11.28
N PHE A 188 7.35 6.26 -10.71
CA PHE A 188 8.51 6.96 -10.20
C PHE A 188 8.12 7.97 -9.13
N LEU A 189 9.08 8.29 -8.27
CA LEU A 189 9.02 9.42 -7.35
C LEU A 189 10.23 10.33 -7.56
N VAL A 190 9.99 11.63 -7.73
CA VAL A 190 11.01 12.66 -7.71
C VAL A 190 10.95 13.36 -6.37
N ARG A 191 12.10 13.55 -5.72
CA ARG A 191 12.22 14.26 -4.46
C ARG A 191 13.30 15.31 -4.52
N TRP A 192 13.09 16.41 -3.81
CA TRP A 192 14.10 17.42 -3.59
C TRP A 192 14.05 17.90 -2.15
N GLY A 193 15.20 18.01 -1.50
CA GLY A 193 15.27 18.46 -0.13
C GLY A 193 16.57 18.11 0.54
N ARG A 194 16.50 17.83 1.84
CA ARG A 194 17.65 17.63 2.71
C ARG A 194 17.55 16.32 3.48
N GLY A 195 18.59 15.50 3.42
CA GLY A 195 18.65 14.20 4.11
C GLY A 195 17.83 13.09 3.45
N LEU A 196 17.63 13.17 2.12
CA LEU A 196 16.71 12.28 1.37
C LEU A 196 17.03 10.78 1.47
N LYS A 197 18.29 10.42 1.72
CA LYS A 197 18.73 9.00 1.83
C LYS A 197 18.21 8.27 3.06
N ALA A 198 17.52 8.97 3.96
CA ALA A 198 17.01 8.41 5.19
C ALA A 198 15.83 7.45 5.02
N ASP A 199 15.05 7.60 3.94
CA ASP A 199 13.86 6.81 3.63
C ASP A 199 13.60 6.75 2.11
N TRP A 200 12.59 6.00 1.68
CA TRP A 200 12.21 5.84 0.27
C TRP A 200 10.95 6.62 -0.13
N GLY A 201 10.65 7.72 0.57
CA GLY A 201 9.44 8.52 0.39
C GLY A 201 8.30 8.12 1.33
N PRO A 202 7.10 8.69 1.16
CA PRO A 202 5.99 8.53 2.09
C PRO A 202 5.43 7.11 2.08
N GLU A 203 5.17 6.55 3.25
CA GLU A 203 4.48 5.26 3.38
C GLU A 203 2.98 5.43 3.09
N MET A 204 2.44 4.59 2.20
CA MET A 204 1.02 4.55 1.87
C MET A 204 0.50 3.11 1.92
N VAL A 205 -0.79 2.94 2.22
CA VAL A 205 -1.44 1.63 2.09
C VAL A 205 -1.69 1.35 0.61
N ARG A 206 -1.21 0.20 0.12
CA ARG A 206 -1.43 -0.25 -1.26
C ARG A 206 -2.93 -0.35 -1.59
N PRO A 207 -3.34 -0.14 -2.86
CA PRO A 207 -2.48 0.10 -4.03
C PRO A 207 -1.99 1.56 -4.13
N GLY A 208 -0.82 1.76 -4.75
CA GLY A 208 -0.19 3.07 -4.92
C GLY A 208 1.29 3.07 -4.51
N TYR A 209 2.01 4.14 -4.87
CA TYR A 209 3.40 4.31 -4.43
C TYR A 209 3.46 4.34 -2.90
N SER A 210 4.24 3.46 -2.32
CA SER A 210 4.59 3.50 -0.90
C SER A 210 6.10 3.48 -0.75
N GLY A 211 6.63 4.34 0.12
CA GLY A 211 7.99 4.26 0.64
C GLY A 211 8.08 3.30 1.82
N THR A 212 9.07 3.53 2.68
CA THR A 212 9.38 2.68 3.84
C THR A 212 8.77 3.22 5.13
N SER A 213 8.34 2.31 6.01
CA SER A 213 7.88 2.63 7.38
C SER A 213 9.01 2.94 8.37
N TYR A 214 10.27 2.80 7.94
CA TYR A 214 11.44 3.06 8.76
C TYR A 214 12.26 4.24 8.23
N PHE A 215 13.06 4.82 9.13
CA PHE A 215 13.95 5.93 8.87
C PHE A 215 15.37 5.61 9.34
N SER A 216 16.37 5.89 8.50
CA SER A 216 17.79 5.71 8.82
C SER A 216 18.47 7.06 9.08
N GLY A 217 18.60 7.43 10.36
CA GLY A 217 19.25 8.68 10.76
C GLY A 217 20.71 8.79 10.34
N ASP A 218 21.45 7.67 10.35
CA ASP A 218 22.85 7.63 9.93
C ASP A 218 23.00 7.97 8.43
N ARG A 219 22.05 7.53 7.60
CA ARG A 219 22.02 7.84 6.16
C ARG A 219 21.51 9.24 5.86
N ALA A 220 20.69 9.83 6.74
CA ALA A 220 20.23 11.21 6.60
C ALA A 220 21.39 12.21 6.60
N GLY A 221 22.42 11.96 7.43
CA GLY A 221 23.61 12.82 7.54
C GLY A 221 23.32 14.24 8.05
N VAL A 222 22.10 14.52 8.51
CA VAL A 222 21.63 15.83 8.98
C VAL A 222 20.73 15.66 10.22
N LYS A 223 20.68 16.68 11.07
CA LYS A 223 19.80 16.70 12.26
C LYS A 223 18.34 17.01 11.94
N PHE A 224 18.10 17.68 10.81
CA PHE A 224 16.78 18.06 10.33
C PHE A 224 16.73 17.87 8.83
N GLY A 225 15.84 16.97 8.40
CA GLY A 225 15.55 16.68 7.00
C GLY A 225 14.14 17.15 6.64
N TRP A 226 13.94 17.43 5.37
CA TRP A 226 12.67 17.77 4.75
C TRP A 226 12.77 17.47 3.27
N ASP A 227 11.65 17.23 2.61
CA ASP A 227 11.60 17.05 1.17
C ASP A 227 10.33 17.63 0.57
N PHE A 228 10.36 17.89 -0.72
CA PHE A 228 9.17 17.98 -1.55
C PHE A 228 9.22 16.81 -2.51
N PHE A 229 8.06 16.23 -2.79
CA PHE A 229 7.99 15.08 -3.66
C PHE A 229 6.85 15.19 -4.68
N LEU A 230 7.08 14.58 -5.84
CA LEU A 230 6.12 14.41 -6.91
C LEU A 230 6.34 13.04 -7.53
N GLY A 231 5.31 12.23 -7.62
CA GLY A 231 5.39 10.90 -8.21
C GLY A 231 4.15 10.55 -8.99
N SER A 232 4.28 9.53 -9.82
CA SER A 232 3.16 8.91 -10.51
C SER A 232 3.40 7.42 -10.63
N GLN A 233 2.33 6.63 -10.54
CA GLN A 233 2.38 5.19 -10.71
C GLN A 233 1.19 4.73 -11.54
N GLY A 234 1.49 4.00 -12.62
CA GLY A 234 0.50 3.35 -13.47
C GLY A 234 0.32 1.89 -13.09
N ARG A 235 -0.90 1.38 -13.24
CA ARG A 235 -1.25 -0.02 -12.97
C ARG A 235 -2.08 -0.62 -14.10
N ALA A 236 -1.74 -1.83 -14.52
CA ALA A 236 -2.55 -2.66 -15.40
C ALA A 236 -3.27 -3.72 -14.56
N VAL A 237 -4.58 -3.57 -14.36
CA VAL A 237 -5.40 -4.30 -13.40
C VAL A 237 -6.14 -5.47 -14.07
N ALA A 238 -5.74 -6.68 -13.74
CA ALA A 238 -6.41 -7.90 -14.19
C ALA A 238 -7.59 -8.26 -13.29
N HIS A 239 -7.42 -8.14 -11.96
CA HIS A 239 -8.43 -8.49 -10.97
C HIS A 239 -8.45 -7.48 -9.82
N ASN A 240 -9.66 -7.12 -9.40
CA ASN A 240 -9.94 -6.30 -8.24
C ASN A 240 -11.31 -6.71 -7.68
N ILE A 241 -11.31 -7.50 -6.61
CA ILE A 241 -12.53 -8.02 -5.99
C ILE A 241 -13.54 -6.91 -5.63
N PHE A 242 -13.06 -5.70 -5.34
CA PHE A 242 -13.90 -4.55 -4.97
C PHE A 242 -14.67 -3.95 -6.15
N LEU A 243 -14.33 -4.34 -7.38
CA LEU A 243 -15.03 -3.94 -8.61
C LEU A 243 -15.61 -5.17 -9.34
N ASP A 244 -14.86 -6.27 -9.41
CA ASP A 244 -15.25 -7.50 -10.11
C ASP A 244 -16.25 -8.37 -9.34
N GLY A 245 -16.41 -8.13 -8.04
CA GLY A 245 -17.19 -8.98 -7.16
C GLY A 245 -16.40 -10.18 -6.63
N ASN A 246 -17.08 -11.03 -5.86
CA ASN A 246 -16.49 -12.20 -5.22
C ASN A 246 -15.97 -13.22 -6.25
N THR A 247 -14.84 -13.85 -5.95
CA THR A 247 -14.18 -14.80 -6.86
C THR A 247 -14.88 -16.16 -6.85
N LEU A 248 -15.39 -16.57 -5.69
CA LEU A 248 -15.94 -17.92 -5.46
C LEU A 248 -17.46 -18.00 -5.58
N GLN A 249 -18.13 -16.86 -5.73
CA GLN A 249 -19.59 -16.79 -5.80
C GLN A 249 -20.04 -15.54 -6.53
N ASN A 250 -21.23 -15.60 -7.14
CA ASN A 250 -21.82 -14.43 -7.77
C ASN A 250 -22.14 -13.35 -6.73
N SER A 251 -21.71 -12.12 -7.00
CA SER A 251 -22.09 -10.94 -6.22
C SER A 251 -22.13 -9.70 -7.11
N ARG A 252 -22.26 -8.52 -6.52
CA ARG A 252 -22.28 -7.27 -7.29
C ARG A 252 -20.92 -7.02 -7.91
N SER A 253 -20.94 -6.52 -9.14
CA SER A 253 -19.76 -6.10 -9.86
C SER A 253 -20.07 -4.87 -10.71
N VAL A 254 -19.03 -4.15 -11.09
CA VAL A 254 -19.09 -2.98 -11.97
C VAL A 254 -17.91 -3.04 -12.94
N ALA A 255 -18.10 -2.50 -14.14
CA ALA A 255 -17.01 -2.39 -15.09
C ALA A 255 -15.86 -1.56 -14.50
N LYS A 256 -14.62 -2.03 -14.70
CA LYS A 256 -13.40 -1.36 -14.26
C LYS A 256 -12.60 -0.87 -15.45
N GLU A 257 -11.84 0.20 -15.24
CA GLU A 257 -10.79 0.58 -16.17
C GLU A 257 -9.58 -0.35 -15.99
N PRO A 258 -9.10 -1.04 -17.04
CA PRO A 258 -8.01 -2.00 -16.93
C PRO A 258 -6.66 -1.33 -16.74
N VAL A 259 -6.55 -0.03 -17.02
CA VAL A 259 -5.33 0.76 -16.81
C VAL A 259 -5.69 2.02 -16.05
N VAL A 260 -5.05 2.22 -14.91
CA VAL A 260 -5.23 3.40 -14.05
C VAL A 260 -3.89 4.00 -13.71
N ALA A 261 -3.85 5.30 -13.42
CA ALA A 261 -2.63 5.97 -12.94
C ALA A 261 -2.97 6.93 -11.81
N ASP A 262 -2.13 6.94 -10.79
CA ASP A 262 -2.21 7.88 -9.68
C ASP A 262 -1.08 8.91 -9.76
N VAL A 263 -1.31 10.07 -9.18
CA VAL A 263 -0.29 11.12 -8.97
C VAL A 263 -0.26 11.44 -7.48
N ILE A 264 0.95 11.49 -6.92
CA ILE A 264 1.18 11.86 -5.53
C ILE A 264 2.10 13.07 -5.47
N PHE A 265 1.84 14.01 -4.57
CA PHE A 265 2.72 15.13 -4.30
C PHE A 265 2.55 15.60 -2.87
N GLY A 266 3.60 16.21 -2.32
CA GLY A 266 3.61 16.67 -0.93
C GLY A 266 4.94 17.24 -0.50
N ALA A 267 5.05 17.48 0.81
CA ALA A 267 6.21 18.03 1.50
C ALA A 267 6.26 17.52 2.95
#